data_AF-A0A0F9D299-F1
#
_entry.id   AF-A0A0F9D299-F1
#
_cell.length_a   1.000
_cell.length_b   1.000
_cell.length_c   1.000
_cell.angle_alpha   90.00
_cell.angle_beta   90.00
_cell.angle_gamma   90.00
#
_symmetry.space_group_name_H-M   'P 1'
#
loop_
_entity.id
_entity.type
_entity.pdbx_description
1 polymer ?
#
loop_
_entity_poly.entity_id
_entity_poly.type
_entity_poly.pdbx_seq_one_letter_code
_entity_poly.pdbx_strand_id
1 'polypeptide(L)'
;MAHFYGTLRGSRGKASRLGTKTSGLDVCAASWAGAIRVHIWHDTSNDVDRFEVRQEAHHGAGVSEPIATGVLGQPAKRQAAE
;
A
#
# COMPACT_ATOMS: atom_id res chain seq x y z
N MET A 1 -11.37 -15.12 -11.13
CA MET A 1 -11.25 -15.14 -9.66
C MET A 1 -10.32 -14.01 -9.25
N ALA A 2 -10.70 -13.21 -8.26
CA ALA A 2 -9.86 -12.08 -7.83
C ALA A 2 -8.74 -12.59 -6.93
N HIS A 3 -7.50 -12.20 -7.24
CA HIS A 3 -6.32 -12.64 -6.49
C HIS A 3 -6.12 -11.81 -5.20
N PHE A 4 -6.62 -10.57 -5.16
CA PHE A 4 -6.49 -9.67 -4.02
C PHE A 4 -7.81 -8.96 -3.71
N TYR A 5 -8.20 -8.97 -2.44
CA TYR A 5 -9.42 -8.33 -1.95
C TYR A 5 -9.04 -7.27 -0.90
N GLY A 6 -9.46 -6.03 -1.13
CA GLY A 6 -9.40 -4.96 -0.14
C GLY A 6 -10.81 -4.51 0.24
N THR A 7 -11.05 -4.32 1.54
CA THR A 7 -12.26 -3.66 2.05
C THR A 7 -11.88 -2.34 2.70
N LEU A 8 -12.25 -1.23 2.06
CA LEU A 8 -12.27 0.07 2.72
C LEU A 8 -13.53 0.17 3.59
N ARG A 9 -13.38 0.64 4.84
CA ARG A 9 -14.48 0.98 5.75
C ARG A 9 -14.35 2.44 6.18
N GLY A 10 -15.41 3.23 5.95
CA GLY A 10 -15.56 4.65 6.31
C GLY A 10 -17.04 5.06 6.24
N SER A 11 -17.39 6.32 6.49
CA SER A 11 -18.79 6.80 6.68
C SER A 11 -19.74 6.61 5.48
N ARG A 12 -19.26 6.12 4.34
CA ARG A 12 -20.08 5.65 3.20
C ARG A 12 -19.60 4.28 2.69
N GLY A 13 -20.11 3.21 3.30
CA GLY A 13 -20.17 1.87 2.71
C GLY A 13 -18.85 1.14 2.48
N LYS A 14 -18.95 -0.08 1.94
CA LYS A 14 -17.83 -0.94 1.53
C LYS A 14 -17.39 -0.52 0.12
N ALA A 15 -16.19 0.04 -0.01
CA ALA A 15 -15.54 0.18 -1.31
C ALA A 15 -14.58 -1.01 -1.50
N SER A 16 -14.88 -1.86 -2.48
CA SER A 16 -14.00 -2.95 -2.91
C SER A 16 -13.58 -2.68 -4.35
N ARG A 17 -12.28 -2.41 -4.55
CA ARG A 17 -11.62 -2.45 -5.86
C ARG A 17 -10.67 -3.64 -5.87
N LEU A 18 -10.56 -4.28 -7.03
CA LEU A 18 -9.72 -5.47 -7.24
C LEU A 18 -8.48 -5.06 -8.02
N GLY A 19 -7.32 -5.57 -7.60
CA GLY A 19 -6.10 -5.55 -8.41
C GLY A 19 -5.94 -6.86 -9.19
N THR A 20 -5.31 -6.80 -10.37
CA THR A 20 -4.86 -7.98 -11.11
C THR A 20 -3.38 -8.25 -10.84
N LYS A 21 -2.88 -9.44 -11.24
CA LYS A 21 -1.44 -9.77 -11.19
C LYS A 21 -0.57 -8.74 -11.94
N THR A 22 -1.14 -8.10 -12.97
CA THR A 22 -0.45 -7.08 -13.77
C THR A 22 -0.60 -5.65 -13.26
N SER A 23 -1.73 -5.32 -12.60
CA SER A 23 -1.98 -3.95 -12.13
C SER A 23 -1.53 -3.71 -10.69
N GLY A 24 -1.46 -4.76 -9.87
CA GLY A 24 -1.36 -4.60 -8.43
C GLY A 24 -2.57 -3.88 -7.82
N LEU A 25 -2.42 -3.40 -6.60
CA LEU A 25 -3.41 -2.59 -5.91
C LEU A 25 -2.73 -1.46 -5.14
N ASP A 26 -3.23 -0.25 -5.33
CA ASP A 26 -2.77 0.96 -4.68
C ASP A 26 -3.90 1.56 -3.85
N VAL A 27 -3.61 1.81 -2.57
CA VAL A 27 -4.56 2.36 -1.61
C VAL A 27 -3.92 3.53 -0.88
N CYS A 28 -4.62 4.66 -0.86
CA CYS A 28 -4.21 5.85 -0.13
C CYS A 28 -5.26 6.18 0.95
N ALA A 29 -4.80 6.35 2.19
CA ALA A 29 -5.59 6.85 3.30
C ALA A 29 -5.01 8.21 3.73
N ALA A 30 -5.77 9.28 3.56
CA ALA A 30 -5.30 10.64 3.75
C ALA A 30 -5.98 11.36 4.92
N SER A 31 -5.25 12.31 5.51
CA SER A 31 -5.68 13.22 6.57
C SER A 31 -5.17 14.65 6.26
N TRP A 32 -5.54 15.61 7.09
CA TRP A 32 -5.02 16.98 7.01
C TRP A 32 -3.51 17.08 7.25
N ALA A 33 -2.91 16.09 7.91
CA ALA A 33 -1.49 16.05 8.24
C ALA A 33 -0.65 15.22 7.26
N GLY A 34 -1.24 14.75 6.15
CA GLY A 34 -0.59 13.85 5.19
C GLY A 34 -1.36 12.56 4.98
N ALA A 35 -0.76 11.62 4.24
CA ALA A 35 -1.38 10.36 3.87
C ALA A 35 -0.45 9.16 4.05
N ILE A 36 -1.05 7.99 4.20
CA ILE A 36 -0.38 6.71 4.09
C ILE A 36 -0.79 6.05 2.78
N ARG A 37 0.19 5.61 2.01
CA ARG A 37 -0.02 4.85 0.78
C ARG A 37 0.53 3.45 0.92
N VAL A 38 -0.28 2.47 0.51
CA VAL A 38 0.09 1.07 0.44
C VAL A 38 -0.03 0.64 -1.01
N HIS A 39 1.07 0.14 -1.56
CA HIS A 39 1.12 -0.41 -2.90
C HIS A 39 1.53 -1.88 -2.82
N ILE A 40 0.75 -2.75 -3.46
CA ILE A 40 1.03 -4.17 -3.59
C ILE A 40 1.09 -4.50 -5.07
N TRP A 41 2.11 -5.21 -5.50
CA TRP A 41 2.26 -5.66 -6.88
C TRP A 41 2.93 -7.02 -6.95
N HIS A 42 2.74 -7.73 -8.06
CA HIS A 42 3.45 -8.96 -8.32
C HIS A 42 4.77 -8.67 -9.05
N ASP A 43 5.89 -9.09 -8.47
CA ASP A 43 7.21 -9.06 -9.10
C ASP A 43 7.38 -10.30 -9.98
N THR A 44 7.12 -10.16 -11.27
CA THR A 44 7.19 -11.24 -12.25
C THR A 44 8.59 -11.86 -12.39
N SER A 45 9.65 -11.12 -12.03
CA SER A 45 11.03 -11.61 -12.19
C SER A 45 11.41 -12.61 -11.11
N ASN A 46 10.78 -12.50 -9.94
CA ASN A 46 11.04 -13.36 -8.78
C ASN A 46 9.82 -14.25 -8.43
N ASP A 47 8.71 -14.10 -9.18
CA ASP A 47 7.39 -14.73 -8.94
C ASP A 47 6.92 -14.60 -7.48
N VAL A 48 7.08 -13.39 -6.92
CA VAL A 48 6.65 -13.06 -5.55
C VAL A 48 5.79 -11.81 -5.54
N ASP A 49 4.88 -11.71 -4.57
CA ASP A 49 4.13 -10.49 -4.34
C ASP A 49 4.92 -9.56 -3.40
N ARG A 50 5.10 -8.31 -3.81
CA ARG A 50 5.79 -7.28 -3.05
C ARG A 50 4.83 -6.25 -2.50
N PHE A 51 5.26 -5.56 -1.45
CA PHE A 51 4.55 -4.41 -0.92
C PHE A 51 5.49 -3.25 -0.60
N GLU A 52 4.93 -2.06 -0.64
CA GLU A 52 5.51 -0.80 -0.16
C GLU A 52 4.46 -0.06 0.67
N VAL A 53 4.88 0.44 1.83
CA VAL A 53 4.11 1.35 2.68
C VAL A 53 4.93 2.62 2.86
N ARG A 54 4.32 3.77 2.60
CA ARG A 54 4.98 5.08 2.73
C ARG A 54 4.05 6.16 3.24
N GLN A 55 4.62 7.16 3.90
CA GLN A 55 3.96 8.45 4.07
C GLN A 55 4.07 9.23 2.74
N GLU A 56 3.01 9.96 2.40
CA GLU A 56 3.03 10.93 1.31
C GLU A 56 2.44 12.26 1.80
N ALA A 57 3.02 13.36 1.31
CA ALA A 57 2.39 14.65 1.46
C ALA A 57 1.02 14.66 0.75
N HIS A 58 -0.01 15.14 1.45
CA HIS A 58 -1.36 15.31 0.92
C HIS A 58 -1.73 16.79 0.95
N HIS A 59 -2.00 17.38 -0.22
CA HIS A 59 -2.26 18.82 -0.38
C HIS A 59 -1.18 19.73 0.25
N GLY A 60 0.10 19.31 0.19
CA GLY A 60 1.23 20.08 0.71
C GLY A 60 1.49 19.91 2.21
N ALA A 61 0.70 19.10 2.92
CA ALA A 61 0.90 18.76 4.33
C ALA A 61 1.39 17.32 4.48
N GLY A 62 2.26 17.10 5.48
CA GLY A 62 2.82 15.78 5.80
C GLY A 62 4.25 15.59 5.31
N VAL A 63 4.74 14.35 5.44
CA VAL A 63 6.09 13.95 5.06
C VAL A 63 6.04 12.88 3.97
N SER A 64 7.10 12.81 3.17
CA SER A 64 7.26 11.81 2.12
C SER A 64 8.41 10.89 2.52
N GLU A 65 8.08 9.77 3.14
CA GLU A 65 9.07 8.81 3.63
C GLU A 65 8.59 7.36 3.49
N PRO A 66 9.47 6.42 3.10
CA PRO A 66 9.17 5.00 3.15
C PRO A 66 9.07 4.53 4.61
N ILE A 67 8.04 3.72 4.92
CA ILE A 67 7.86 3.11 6.23
C ILE A 67 8.32 1.64 6.20
N ALA A 68 7.90 0.90 5.19
CA ALA A 68 8.21 -0.53 5.07
C ALA A 68 8.14 -1.00 3.62
N THR A 69 9.02 -1.94 3.27
CA THR A 69 8.98 -2.67 2.00
C THR A 69 9.31 -4.13 2.23
N GLY A 70 8.85 -5.01 1.34
CA GLY A 70 9.18 -6.43 1.43
C GLY A 70 8.39 -7.34 0.50
N VAL A 71 8.59 -8.64 0.74
CA VAL A 71 7.80 -9.70 0.11
C VAL A 71 6.62 -10.04 1.03
N LEU A 72 5.42 -10.06 0.48
CA LEU A 72 4.21 -10.46 1.22
C LEU A 72 4.35 -11.90 1.72
N GLY A 73 3.94 -12.15 2.97
CA GLY A 73 4.09 -13.46 3.62
C GLY A 73 5.46 -13.73 4.22
N GLN A 74 6.40 -12.78 4.16
CA GLN A 74 7.71 -12.88 4.79
C GLN A 74 7.93 -11.76 5.83
N PRO A 75 8.85 -11.92 6.79
CA PRO A 75 9.18 -10.87 7.75
C PRO A 75 9.61 -9.59 7.02
N ALA A 76 8.89 -8.50 7.27
CA ALA A 76 9.20 -7.20 6.69
C ALA A 76 10.53 -6.66 7.26
N LYS A 77 11.38 -6.11 6.40
CA LYS A 77 12.50 -5.29 6.86
C LYS A 77 11.94 -3.94 7.28
N ARG A 78 11.95 -3.65 8.59
CA ARG A 78 11.68 -2.30 9.09
C ARG A 78 12.89 -1.44 8.78
N GLN A 79 12.67 -0.26 8.18
CA GLN A 79 13.71 0.76 8.19
C GLN A 79 13.74 1.33 9.61
N ALA A 80 14.90 1.20 10.28
CA ALA A 80 15.10 1.80 11.58
C ALA A 80 15.09 3.32 11.40
N ALA A 81 14.30 4.03 12.22
CA ALA A 81 14.44 5.47 12.36
C ALA A 81 15.79 5.72 13.06
N GLU A 82 16.69 6.40 12.36
CA GLU A 82 17.92 6.96 12.94
C GLU A 82 17.60 8.23 13.74
#